data_AF-A0A2H0KHD4-F1
#
_entry.id   AF-A0A2H0KHD4-F1
#
_cell.length_a   1.000
_cell.length_b   1.000
_cell.length_c   1.000
_cell.angle_alpha   90.00
_cell.angle_beta   90.00
_cell.angle_gamma   90.00
#
_symmetry.space_group_name_H-M   'P 1'
#
loop_
_entity.id
_entity.type
_entity.pdbx_description
1 polymer ?
#
loop_
_entity_poly.entity_id
_entity_poly.type
_entity_poly.pdbx_seq_one_letter_code
_entity_poly.pdbx_strand_id
1 'polypeptide(L)'
;MKMKGREVGVAARGGENGEYRHKTFKYFIDDGRDFFEIVWRLFEEMKWEEYLPAGRQVRFLGVWLGMLKSKNELNLNLFPQENRKENLTAAMDAVNHKYGELTLYPAVMLNSKKIKSEVNGFLGDKGFRVSTCYNTS
;
A
#
# COMPACT_ATOMS: atom_id res chain seq x y z
N MET A 1 -1.26 -7.66 -10.20
CA MET A 1 -1.14 -6.26 -10.72
C MET A 1 -0.69 -6.18 -12.18
N LYS A 2 -1.20 -5.22 -12.98
CA LYS A 2 -0.81 -4.95 -14.38
C LYS A 2 0.32 -3.91 -14.54
N MET A 3 0.59 -3.15 -13.48
CA MET A 3 1.59 -2.08 -13.43
C MET A 3 2.70 -2.46 -12.47
N LYS A 4 3.91 -1.95 -12.71
CA LYS A 4 5.01 -1.92 -11.73
C LYS A 4 5.44 -0.47 -11.50
N GLY A 5 5.92 -0.14 -10.30
CA GLY A 5 6.46 1.19 -9.99
C GLY A 5 7.91 1.14 -9.58
N ARG A 6 8.59 2.29 -9.59
CA ARG A 6 10.01 2.37 -9.20
C ARG A 6 10.29 3.45 -8.16
N GLU A 7 9.32 4.28 -7.84
CA GLU A 7 9.42 5.24 -6.74
C GLU A 7 8.53 4.76 -5.60
N VAL A 8 9.11 4.60 -4.41
CA VAL A 8 8.37 4.22 -3.22
C VAL A 8 8.44 5.38 -2.24
N GLY A 9 7.31 5.76 -1.67
CA GLY A 9 7.28 6.82 -0.68
C GLY A 9 6.32 6.59 0.46
N VAL A 10 6.60 7.29 1.54
CA VAL A 10 5.83 7.30 2.77
C VAL A 10 5.73 8.73 3.29
N ALA A 11 4.57 9.08 3.81
CA ALA A 11 4.28 10.35 4.44
C ALA A 11 3.55 10.08 5.74
N ALA A 12 4.03 10.67 6.82
CA ALA A 12 3.41 10.58 8.13
C ALA A 12 3.03 11.98 8.60
N ARG A 13 1.88 12.10 9.27
CA ARG A 13 1.40 13.35 9.87
C ARG A 13 0.81 13.11 11.24
N GLY A 14 1.09 14.00 12.18
CA GLY A 14 0.67 13.90 13.57
C GLY A 14 0.85 15.21 14.32
N GLY A 15 -0.20 15.68 15.00
CA GLY A 15 -0.21 17.02 15.59
C GLY A 15 -0.05 18.09 14.50
N GLU A 16 0.93 18.97 14.67
CA GLU A 16 1.30 20.03 13.71
C GLU A 16 2.46 19.61 12.79
N ASN A 17 3.04 18.42 13.01
CA ASN A 17 4.19 17.94 12.28
C ASN A 17 3.77 17.01 11.14
N GLY A 18 4.48 17.11 10.02
CA GLY A 18 4.37 16.20 8.90
C GLY A 18 5.72 16.01 8.23
N GLU A 19 6.07 14.77 7.92
CA GLU A 19 7.30 14.41 7.20
C GLU A 19 6.95 13.44 6.07
N TYR A 20 7.69 13.53 4.98
CA TYR A 20 7.58 12.59 3.87
C TYR A 20 8.98 12.20 3.38
N ARG A 21 9.12 10.96 2.93
CA ARG A 21 10.33 10.42 2.33
C ARG A 21 9.95 9.58 1.13
N HIS A 22 10.83 9.57 0.14
CA HIS A 22 10.69 8.72 -1.03
C HIS A 22 12.06 8.25 -1.50
N LYS A 23 12.06 7.13 -2.20
CA LYS A 23 13.25 6.55 -2.81
C LYS A 23 12.91 6.03 -4.19
N THR A 24 13.70 6.45 -5.17
CA THR A 24 13.55 6.03 -6.56
C THR A 24 14.61 5.00 -6.90
N PHE A 25 14.15 3.82 -7.32
CA PHE A 25 14.97 2.70 -7.72
C PHE A 25 15.22 2.71 -9.23
N LYS A 26 16.28 2.00 -9.64
CA LYS A 26 16.58 1.76 -11.06
C LYS A 26 15.71 0.63 -11.65
N TYR A 27 15.26 -0.29 -10.80
CA TYR A 27 14.38 -1.39 -11.16
C TYR A 27 12.93 -1.11 -10.73
N PHE A 28 12.00 -1.87 -11.29
CA PHE A 28 10.58 -1.77 -10.99
C PHE A 28 10.16 -2.87 -10.03
N ILE A 29 9.26 -2.53 -9.10
CA ILE A 29 8.68 -3.43 -8.11
C ILE A 29 7.17 -3.48 -8.25
N ASP A 30 6.62 -4.63 -7.92
CA ASP A 30 5.19 -4.93 -7.90
C ASP A 30 4.81 -5.97 -6.84
N ASP A 31 5.79 -6.37 -6.03
CA ASP A 31 5.61 -7.28 -4.91
C ASP A 31 5.29 -6.50 -3.64
N GLY A 32 4.20 -6.88 -2.97
CA GLY A 32 3.73 -6.18 -1.78
C GLY A 32 4.66 -6.29 -0.58
N ARG A 33 5.42 -7.39 -0.45
CA ARG A 33 6.38 -7.57 0.63
C ARG A 33 7.59 -6.66 0.40
N ASP A 34 8.16 -6.68 -0.80
CA ASP A 34 9.30 -5.81 -1.14
C ASP A 34 8.92 -4.33 -0.96
N PHE A 35 7.70 -3.94 -1.38
CA PHE A 35 7.15 -2.60 -1.15
C PHE A 35 7.07 -2.26 0.35
N PHE A 36 6.47 -3.15 1.16
CA PHE A 36 6.35 -2.93 2.60
C PHE A 36 7.71 -2.79 3.29
N GLU A 37 8.67 -3.67 2.99
CA GLU A 37 10.00 -3.62 3.60
C GLU A 37 10.72 -2.30 3.28
N ILE A 38 10.57 -1.78 2.06
CA ILE A 38 11.14 -0.48 1.67
C ILE A 38 10.43 0.67 2.40
N VAL A 39 9.10 0.68 2.40
CA VAL A 39 8.29 1.70 3.10
C VAL A 39 8.63 1.75 4.58
N TRP A 40 8.74 0.58 5.22
CA TRP A 40 9.04 0.45 6.64
C TRP A 40 10.40 1.06 6.97
N ARG A 41 11.44 0.75 6.18
CA ARG A 41 12.76 1.38 6.33
C ARG A 41 12.71 2.89 6.18
N LEU A 42 12.00 3.40 5.16
CA LEU A 42 11.84 4.85 4.97
C LEU A 42 11.12 5.51 6.14
N PHE A 43 10.18 4.82 6.77
CA PHE A 43 9.47 5.30 7.94
C PHE A 43 10.37 5.30 9.19
N GLU A 44 11.16 4.26 9.42
CA GLU A 44 12.15 4.21 10.51
C GLU A 44 13.19 5.34 10.38
N GLU A 45 13.63 5.65 9.16
CA GLU A 45 14.59 6.73 8.87
C GLU A 45 14.06 8.13 9.20
N MET A 46 12.74 8.32 9.26
CA MET A 46 12.13 9.59 9.72
C MET A 46 12.30 9.80 11.22
N LYS A 47 12.66 8.74 11.99
CA LYS A 47 12.90 8.81 13.44
C LYS A 47 11.75 9.46 14.21
N TRP A 48 10.50 9.12 13.87
CA TRP A 48 9.29 9.71 14.45
C TRP A 48 9.27 9.69 15.99
N GLU A 49 9.87 8.65 16.59
CA GLU A 49 9.97 8.50 18.04
C GLU A 49 10.81 9.61 18.70
N GLU A 50 11.83 10.14 18.01
CA GLU A 50 12.68 11.24 18.49
C GLU A 50 11.96 12.60 18.42
N TYR A 51 10.99 12.76 17.50
CA TYR A 51 10.30 14.02 17.21
C TYR A 51 8.97 14.21 17.96
N LEU A 52 8.47 13.19 18.65
CA LEU A 52 7.21 13.25 19.36
C LEU A 52 7.46 13.59 20.84
N PRO A 53 7.27 14.84 21.30
CA PRO A 53 7.11 15.09 22.73
C PRO A 53 5.97 14.21 23.26
N ALA A 54 6.14 13.70 24.48
CA ALA A 54 5.26 12.72 25.12
C ALA A 54 3.77 13.01 24.84
N GLY A 55 3.13 12.14 24.06
CA GLY A 55 1.68 12.20 23.78
C GLY A 55 1.27 12.53 22.35
N ARG A 56 2.19 12.81 21.42
CA ARG A 56 1.84 12.93 20.00
C ARG A 56 1.97 11.57 19.31
N GLN A 57 1.01 11.23 18.45
CA GLN A 57 0.95 9.98 17.70
C GLN A 57 0.81 10.27 16.21
N VAL A 58 1.26 9.35 15.36
CA VAL A 58 0.95 9.38 13.92
C VAL A 58 -0.56 9.26 13.76
N ARG A 59 -1.20 10.29 13.19
CA ARG A 59 -2.65 10.30 12.91
C ARG A 59 -2.95 9.85 11.49
N PHE A 60 -2.04 10.16 10.56
CA PHE A 60 -2.16 9.80 9.16
C PHE A 60 -0.85 9.21 8.66
N LEU A 61 -0.94 8.06 8.00
CA LEU A 61 0.15 7.43 7.28
C LEU A 61 -0.31 7.21 5.84
N GLY A 62 0.39 7.84 4.89
CA GLY A 62 0.22 7.66 3.47
C GLY A 62 1.41 6.90 2.90
N VAL A 63 1.15 5.91 2.07
CA VAL A 63 2.19 5.19 1.32
C VAL A 63 1.81 5.23 -0.16
N TRP A 64 2.81 5.37 -1.03
CA TRP A 64 2.54 5.39 -2.48
C TRP A 64 3.64 4.68 -3.26
N LEU A 65 3.22 4.17 -4.42
CA LEU A 65 4.09 3.61 -5.45
C LEU A 65 3.95 4.48 -6.71
N GLY A 66 5.02 5.16 -7.09
CA GLY A 66 5.10 6.11 -8.18
C GLY A 66 5.92 5.62 -9.37
N MET A 67 5.96 6.46 -10.40
CA MET A 67 6.60 6.17 -11.70
C MET A 67 6.16 4.83 -12.29
N LEU A 68 4.83 4.64 -12.37
CA LEU A 68 4.23 3.39 -12.82
C LEU A 68 4.48 3.17 -14.31
N LYS A 69 4.83 1.94 -14.68
CA LYS A 69 4.87 1.45 -16.07
C LYS A 69 4.08 0.17 -16.21
N SER A 70 3.57 -0.06 -17.42
CA SER A 70 2.90 -1.31 -17.75
C SER A 70 3.91 -2.45 -17.72
N LYS A 71 3.52 -3.61 -17.18
CA LYS A 71 4.36 -4.82 -17.20
C LYS A 71 4.77 -5.21 -18.63
N ASN A 72 3.90 -4.95 -19.60
CA ASN A 72 4.13 -5.30 -21.01
C ASN A 72 5.21 -4.44 -21.68
N GLU A 73 5.57 -3.30 -21.08
CA GLU A 73 6.60 -2.38 -21.58
C GLU A 73 7.96 -2.62 -20.91
N LEU A 74 8.02 -3.52 -19.93
CA LEU A 74 9.24 -3.86 -19.21
C LEU A 74 9.88 -5.11 -19.81
N ASN A 75 11.20 -5.18 -19.67
CA ASN A 75 11.95 -6.36 -20.12
C ASN A 75 11.52 -7.60 -19.35
N LEU A 76 11.48 -8.74 -20.04
CA LEU A 76 11.21 -10.05 -19.43
C LEU A 76 12.29 -10.38 -18.39
N ASN A 77 11.87 -10.90 -17.25
CA ASN A 77 12.81 -11.41 -16.25
C ASN A 77 13.54 -12.62 -16.82
N LEU A 78 14.86 -12.56 -16.86
CA LEU A 78 15.72 -13.64 -17.35
C LEU A 78 15.88 -14.76 -16.31
N PHE A 79 15.52 -14.50 -15.05
CA PHE A 79 15.72 -15.43 -13.95
C PHE A 79 14.47 -16.29 -13.71
N PRO A 80 14.59 -17.64 -13.79
CA PRO A 80 13.45 -18.55 -13.60
C PRO A 80 12.79 -18.44 -12.21
N GLN A 81 13.58 -18.07 -11.19
CA GLN A 81 13.12 -17.91 -9.81
C GLN A 81 12.14 -16.73 -9.68
N GLU A 82 12.42 -15.61 -10.35
CA GLU A 82 11.53 -14.45 -10.38
C GLU A 82 10.23 -14.78 -11.12
N ASN A 83 10.32 -15.47 -12.26
CA ASN A 83 9.14 -15.93 -12.99
C ASN A 83 8.25 -16.85 -12.14
N ARG A 84 8.85 -17.72 -11.32
CA ARG A 84 8.09 -18.55 -10.37
C ARG A 84 7.39 -17.72 -9.30
N LYS A 85 8.07 -16.71 -8.73
CA LYS A 85 7.48 -15.79 -7.74
C LYS A 85 6.29 -15.04 -8.34
N GLU A 86 6.45 -14.48 -9.54
CA GLU A 86 5.39 -13.75 -10.23
C GLU A 86 4.17 -14.63 -10.54
N ASN A 87 4.39 -15.86 -11.03
CA ASN A 87 3.31 -16.81 -11.31
C ASN A 87 2.56 -17.21 -10.02
N LEU A 88 3.29 -17.40 -8.91
CA LEU A 88 2.68 -17.70 -7.63
C LEU A 88 1.80 -16.54 -7.13
N THR A 89 2.33 -15.31 -7.18
CA THR A 89 1.58 -14.11 -6.79
C THR A 89 0.33 -13.94 -7.66
N ALA A 90 0.43 -14.16 -8.97
CA ALA A 90 -0.72 -14.09 -9.87
C ALA A 90 -1.79 -15.16 -9.56
N ALA A 91 -1.37 -16.38 -9.20
CA ALA A 91 -2.29 -17.43 -8.78
C ALA A 91 -2.97 -17.09 -7.45
N MET A 92 -2.21 -16.56 -6.48
CA MET A 92 -2.75 -16.09 -5.20
C MET A 92 -3.79 -14.98 -5.39
N ASP A 93 -3.47 -13.98 -6.22
CA ASP A 93 -4.38 -12.89 -6.59
C ASP A 93 -5.67 -13.44 -7.22
N ALA A 94 -5.58 -14.42 -8.11
CA ALA A 94 -6.74 -15.03 -8.76
C ALA A 94 -7.66 -15.75 -7.77
N VAL A 95 -7.10 -16.46 -6.80
CA VAL A 95 -7.87 -17.12 -5.73
C VAL A 95 -8.52 -16.07 -4.82
N ASN A 96 -7.76 -15.04 -4.41
CA ASN A 96 -8.29 -13.95 -3.59
C ASN A 96 -9.44 -13.21 -4.29
N HIS A 97 -9.32 -12.94 -5.59
CA HIS A 97 -10.40 -12.31 -6.35
C HIS A 97 -11.66 -13.17 -6.44
N LYS A 98 -11.51 -14.50 -6.46
CA LYS A 98 -12.64 -15.44 -6.57
C LYS A 98 -13.37 -15.69 -5.24
N TYR A 99 -12.64 -15.81 -4.14
CA TYR A 99 -13.19 -16.24 -2.84
C TYR A 99 -13.26 -15.13 -1.79
N GLY A 100 -12.76 -13.94 -2.11
CA GLY A 100 -12.75 -12.77 -1.23
C GLY A 100 -11.35 -12.32 -0.86
N GLU A 101 -11.18 -11.01 -0.65
CA GLU A 101 -9.90 -10.42 -0.26
C GLU A 101 -9.33 -11.10 0.99
N LEU A 102 -8.00 -11.33 0.99
CA LEU A 102 -7.27 -11.98 2.08
C LEU A 102 -7.73 -13.43 2.37
N THR A 103 -8.23 -14.16 1.37
CA THR A 103 -8.44 -15.62 1.48
C THR A 103 -7.11 -16.36 1.62
N LEU A 104 -6.17 -16.07 0.72
CA LEU A 104 -4.78 -16.47 0.78
C LEU A 104 -3.92 -15.29 1.23
N TYR A 105 -3.16 -15.52 2.28
CA TYR A 105 -2.25 -14.54 2.86
C TYR A 105 -1.03 -15.26 3.46
N PRO A 106 0.15 -14.61 3.50
CA PRO A 106 1.34 -15.14 4.13
C PRO A 106 1.11 -15.72 5.53
N ALA A 107 1.66 -16.92 5.79
CA ALA A 107 1.50 -17.62 7.07
C ALA A 107 2.04 -16.82 8.28
N VAL A 108 3.02 -15.94 8.07
CA VAL A 108 3.52 -15.02 9.11
C VAL A 108 2.42 -14.13 9.70
N MET A 109 1.32 -13.93 8.98
CA MET A 109 0.16 -13.15 9.42
C MET A 109 -0.95 -14.00 10.08
N LEU A 110 -0.70 -15.27 10.42
CA LEU A 110 -1.71 -16.14 11.06
C LEU A 110 -2.27 -15.56 12.36
N ASN A 111 -1.44 -14.89 13.16
CA ASN A 111 -1.81 -14.31 14.45
C ASN A 111 -2.09 -12.80 14.38
N SER A 112 -1.99 -12.18 13.20
CA SER A 112 -2.27 -10.75 13.07
C SER A 112 -3.76 -10.53 12.91
N LYS A 113 -4.25 -9.40 13.45
CA LYS A 113 -5.63 -8.97 13.24
C LYS A 113 -5.81 -8.68 11.76
N LYS A 114 -6.64 -9.48 11.07
CA LYS A 114 -7.00 -9.23 9.66
C LYS A 114 -7.82 -7.96 9.59
N ILE A 115 -7.20 -6.88 9.12
CA ILE A 115 -7.90 -5.62 8.85
C ILE A 115 -8.60 -5.80 7.50
N LYS A 116 -9.92 -6.04 7.54
CA LYS A 116 -10.72 -5.92 6.32
C LYS A 116 -10.81 -4.44 5.96
N SER A 117 -10.86 -4.14 4.66
CA SER A 117 -11.12 -2.80 4.18
C SER A 117 -12.56 -2.42 4.56
N GLU A 118 -12.76 -1.98 5.80
CA GLU A 118 -13.99 -1.35 6.22
C GLU A 118 -13.98 0.07 5.67
N VAL A 119 -15.11 0.49 5.12
CA VAL A 119 -15.29 1.87 4.66
C VAL A 119 -15.19 2.76 5.88
N ASN A 120 -14.00 3.28 6.14
CA ASN A 120 -13.78 4.35 7.09
C ASN A 120 -14.72 5.50 6.68
N GLY A 121 -15.62 5.90 7.59
CA GLY A 121 -16.74 6.81 7.30
C GLY A 121 -16.34 8.09 6.57
N PHE A 122 -15.07 8.50 6.62
CA PHE A 122 -14.52 9.60 5.85
C PHE A 122 -14.61 9.43 4.31
N LEU A 123 -14.51 8.20 3.78
CA LEU A 123 -14.70 7.88 2.36
C LEU A 123 -16.13 7.41 2.05
N GLY A 124 -16.82 6.80 3.02
CA GLY A 124 -18.23 6.39 2.88
C GLY A 124 -19.22 7.56 2.82
N ASP A 125 -18.93 8.67 3.52
CA ASP A 125 -19.85 9.81 3.63
C ASP A 125 -19.95 10.66 2.34
N LYS A 126 -18.97 10.54 1.42
CA LYS A 126 -19.06 11.24 0.12
C LYS A 126 -20.12 10.65 -0.81
N GLY A 127 -20.44 9.35 -0.66
CA GLY A 127 -21.52 8.70 -1.42
C GLY A 127 -22.92 9.09 -0.92
N PHE A 128 -23.07 9.39 0.37
CA PHE A 128 -24.37 9.74 0.98
C PHE A 128 -24.71 11.23 0.89
N ARG A 129 -23.71 12.12 0.74
CA ARG A 129 -23.96 13.56 0.61
C ARG A 129 -24.50 14.02 -0.74
N VAL A 130 -24.42 13.18 -1.79
CA VAL A 130 -24.88 13.56 -3.14
C VAL A 130 -26.37 13.24 -3.36
N SER A 131 -26.97 12.34 -2.56
CA SER A 131 -28.37 11.93 -2.71
C SER A 131 -29.38 12.70 -1.86
N THR A 132 -28.94 13.59 -0.95
CA THR A 132 -29.85 14.33 -0.05
C THR A 132 -30.19 15.75 -0.55
N CYS A 133 -29.54 16.26 -1.60
CA CYS A 133 -29.74 17.64 -2.08
C CYS A 133 -30.67 17.80 -3.30
N TYR A 134 -31.37 16.75 -3.74
CA TYR A 134 -32.30 16.81 -4.88
C TYR A 134 -33.70 16.29 -4.53
N ASN A 135 -34.24 16.65 -3.36
CA ASN A 135 -35.65 16.48 -3.06
C ASN A 135 -36.14 17.51 -2.03
N THR A 136 -36.26 18.75 -2.46
CA THR A 136 -37.24 19.71 -1.91
C THR A 136 -37.72 20.57 -3.06
N SER A 137 -38.88 20.18 -3.61
CA SER A 137 -39.83 21.11 -4.23
C SER A 137 -40.50 21.94 -3.14
#